data_AF-A0A3R7HTS0-F1
#
_entry.id   AF-A0A3R7HTS0-F1
#
_cell.length_a   1.000
_cell.length_b   1.000
_cell.length_c   1.000
_cell.angle_alpha   90.00
_cell.angle_beta   90.00
_cell.angle_gamma   90.00
#
_symmetry.space_group_name_H-M   'P 1'
#
loop_
_entity.id
_entity.type
_entity.pdbx_description
1 polymer ?
#
loop_
_entity_poly.entity_id
_entity_poly.type
_entity_poly.pdbx_seq_one_letter_code
_entity_poly.pdbx_strand_id
1 'polypeptide(L)'
;MHPVPVSALEEFAEFVKEQGLAGAVSVIPGLNCLLTEPKNDVERDYAKFVGRLSRYNLDAHMEIMTHGPLFDFDEMKPIEGTSEAEWLDDPNVSLEEYLRYFRNTIKVGRELGVTYTGLTTPGTHPNMNPNVWKALARLADEGEFPNPAVPVFAVIDESPPVMRPVLVARSGRGASYDMPSGVWDYIASWRNSPDWIDVDRYLTPQGKGRMADLIRNGSPTAIFHMHWQGLNPATGLGWPAFQELIRRLNDQFGDRIVWKRPSEIALEAYKSSDF
;
A
#
# COMPACT_ATOMS: atom_id res chain seq x y z
N MET A 1 7.04 21.19 -6.45
CA MET A 1 7.50 19.91 -7.03
C MET A 1 6.93 19.86 -8.44
N HIS A 2 7.74 19.68 -9.47
CA HIS A 2 7.18 19.42 -10.81
C HIS A 2 6.40 18.10 -10.74
N PRO A 3 5.17 18.04 -11.27
CA PRO A 3 4.40 16.81 -11.20
C PRO A 3 5.11 15.75 -12.04
N VAL A 4 5.47 14.63 -11.41
CA VAL A 4 6.04 13.45 -12.10
C VAL A 4 5.03 13.01 -13.17
N PRO A 5 5.41 12.88 -14.45
CA PRO A 5 4.46 12.52 -15.49
C PRO A 5 3.90 11.11 -15.27
N VAL A 6 2.66 10.87 -15.70
CA VAL A 6 2.02 9.55 -15.60
C VAL A 6 2.83 8.44 -16.30
N SER A 7 3.64 8.79 -17.30
CA SER A 7 4.49 7.85 -18.02
C SER A 7 5.49 7.13 -17.11
N ALA A 8 5.89 7.75 -15.99
CA ALA A 8 6.72 7.09 -14.99
C ALA A 8 5.95 5.97 -14.26
N LEU A 9 4.66 6.18 -13.99
CA LEU A 9 3.79 5.16 -13.40
C LEU A 9 3.47 4.05 -14.41
N GLU A 10 3.31 4.40 -15.69
CA GLU A 10 3.19 3.43 -16.80
C GLU A 10 4.44 2.55 -16.90
N GLU A 11 5.64 3.15 -16.90
CA GLU A 11 6.91 2.40 -16.92
C GLU A 11 7.05 1.47 -15.71
N PHE A 12 6.74 1.96 -14.50
CA PHE A 12 6.73 1.12 -13.30
C PHE A 12 5.77 -0.07 -13.42
N ALA A 13 4.54 0.18 -13.88
CA ALA A 13 3.52 -0.85 -13.98
C ALA A 13 3.84 -1.89 -15.07
N GLU A 14 4.38 -1.47 -16.21
CA GLU A 14 4.87 -2.41 -17.23
C GLU A 14 6.08 -3.21 -16.71
N PHE A 15 7.02 -2.60 -15.99
CA PHE A 15 8.13 -3.34 -15.37
C PHE A 15 7.62 -4.41 -14.39
N VAL A 16 6.66 -4.07 -13.52
CA VAL A 16 6.02 -5.02 -12.59
C VAL A 16 5.45 -6.21 -13.36
N LYS A 17 4.74 -5.95 -14.45
CA LYS A 17 4.13 -6.98 -15.30
C LYS A 17 5.16 -7.82 -16.04
N GLU A 18 6.17 -7.21 -16.65
CA GLU A 18 7.23 -7.90 -17.40
C GLU A 18 8.08 -8.80 -16.50
N GLN A 19 8.35 -8.37 -15.27
CA GLN A 19 9.09 -9.14 -14.27
C GLN A 19 8.23 -10.17 -13.54
N GLY A 20 6.93 -10.26 -13.85
CA GLY A 20 6.00 -11.17 -13.18
C GLY A 20 5.79 -10.85 -11.70
N LEU A 21 6.02 -9.60 -11.30
CA LEU A 21 5.82 -9.13 -9.94
C LEU A 21 4.33 -8.92 -9.66
N ALA A 22 4.02 -8.79 -8.37
CA ALA A 22 2.71 -8.42 -7.88
C ALA A 22 2.85 -7.62 -6.59
N GLY A 23 1.95 -6.67 -6.36
CA GLY A 23 2.03 -5.76 -5.22
C GLY A 23 0.79 -4.88 -5.09
N ALA A 24 0.94 -3.74 -4.42
CA ALA A 24 -0.09 -2.72 -4.31
C ALA A 24 0.49 -1.32 -4.55
N VAL A 25 -0.36 -0.40 -5.00
CA VAL A 25 -0.08 1.03 -5.11
C VAL A 25 -1.09 1.78 -4.26
N SER A 26 -0.61 2.70 -3.44
CA SER A 26 -1.45 3.69 -2.76
C SER A 26 -2.07 4.66 -3.79
N VAL A 27 -3.40 4.72 -3.82
CA VAL A 27 -4.14 5.72 -4.61
C VAL A 27 -4.84 6.67 -3.67
N ILE A 28 -4.42 7.94 -3.73
CA ILE A 28 -4.79 9.01 -2.80
C ILE A 28 -5.58 10.06 -3.58
N PRO A 29 -6.93 10.04 -3.55
CA PRO A 29 -7.74 10.86 -4.44
C PRO A 29 -7.55 12.37 -4.27
N GLY A 30 -7.09 12.82 -3.10
CA GLY A 30 -7.01 14.22 -2.69
C GLY A 30 -5.61 14.73 -2.30
N LEU A 31 -4.52 14.05 -2.70
CA LEU A 31 -3.13 14.35 -2.23
C LEU A 31 -2.66 15.80 -2.48
N ASN A 32 -3.20 16.47 -3.50
CA ASN A 32 -2.88 17.88 -3.83
C ASN A 32 -4.09 18.59 -4.46
N CYS A 33 -4.81 17.84 -5.29
CA CYS A 33 -6.09 18.20 -5.87
C CYS A 33 -6.98 16.97 -5.78
N LEU A 34 -8.28 17.19 -5.94
CA LEU A 34 -9.23 16.11 -6.09
C LEU A 34 -9.08 15.53 -7.51
N LEU A 35 -8.65 14.27 -7.63
CA LEU A 35 -8.41 13.62 -8.92
C LEU A 35 -9.69 13.43 -9.75
N THR A 36 -10.87 13.48 -9.15
CA THR A 36 -12.15 13.52 -9.89
C THR A 36 -12.41 14.89 -10.53
N GLU A 37 -11.65 15.92 -10.14
CA GLU A 37 -11.67 17.28 -10.69
C GLU A 37 -10.26 17.75 -11.10
N PRO A 38 -9.62 17.09 -12.09
CA PRO A 38 -8.25 17.40 -12.47
C PRO A 38 -8.14 18.81 -13.07
N LYS A 39 -7.18 19.58 -12.57
CA LYS A 39 -6.90 20.99 -12.93
C LYS A 39 -5.89 21.11 -14.07
N ASN A 40 -5.12 20.07 -14.34
CA ASN A 40 -4.16 20.02 -15.45
C ASN A 40 -4.11 18.64 -16.11
N ASP A 41 -3.39 18.53 -17.23
CA ASP A 41 -3.32 17.30 -18.01
C ASP A 41 -2.59 16.16 -17.28
N VAL A 42 -1.59 16.48 -16.46
CA VAL A 42 -0.88 15.47 -15.67
C VAL A 42 -1.83 14.78 -14.69
N GLU A 43 -2.60 15.56 -13.94
CA GLU A 43 -3.62 15.05 -13.01
C GLU A 43 -4.71 14.25 -13.74
N ARG A 44 -5.16 14.74 -14.90
CA ARG A 44 -6.16 14.07 -15.73
C ARG A 44 -5.67 12.71 -16.21
N ASP A 45 -4.39 12.60 -16.52
CA ASP A 45 -3.82 11.35 -16.99
C ASP A 45 -3.54 10.38 -15.84
N TYR A 46 -3.17 10.85 -14.64
CA TYR A 46 -3.17 10.01 -13.43
C TYR A 46 -4.56 9.46 -13.13
N ALA A 47 -5.60 10.32 -13.15
CA ALA A 47 -6.99 9.89 -12.91
C ALA A 47 -7.43 8.77 -13.88
N LYS A 48 -7.06 8.87 -15.17
CA LYS A 48 -7.31 7.80 -16.15
C LYS A 48 -6.46 6.56 -15.90
N PHE A 49 -5.21 6.71 -15.48
CA PHE A 49 -4.31 5.58 -15.27
C PHE A 49 -4.70 4.76 -14.04
N VAL A 50 -5.04 5.39 -12.91
CA VAL A 50 -5.40 4.68 -11.68
C VAL A 50 -6.62 3.76 -11.87
N GLY A 51 -7.61 4.17 -12.66
CA GLY A 51 -8.74 3.31 -13.05
C GLY A 51 -8.39 2.11 -13.93
N ARG A 52 -7.15 2.00 -14.39
CA ARG A 52 -6.61 0.89 -15.18
C ARG A 52 -5.59 0.04 -14.43
N LEU A 53 -5.30 0.34 -13.15
CA LEU A 53 -4.33 -0.41 -12.33
C LEU A 53 -4.63 -1.91 -12.28
N SER A 54 -5.91 -2.30 -12.28
CA SER A 54 -6.36 -3.70 -12.27
C SER A 54 -5.95 -4.50 -13.52
N ARG A 55 -5.46 -3.84 -14.58
CA ARG A 55 -4.87 -4.51 -15.76
C ARG A 55 -3.46 -5.01 -15.50
N TYR A 56 -2.86 -4.57 -14.40
CA TYR A 56 -1.56 -5.00 -13.90
C TYR A 56 -1.77 -5.91 -12.68
N ASN A 57 -0.72 -6.61 -12.26
CA ASN A 57 -0.71 -7.37 -11.02
C ASN A 57 -0.57 -6.45 -9.79
N LEU A 58 -1.30 -5.34 -9.79
CA LEU A 58 -1.24 -4.31 -8.77
C LEU A 58 -2.63 -4.14 -8.16
N ASP A 59 -2.69 -4.31 -6.85
CA ASP A 59 -3.79 -3.87 -6.03
C ASP A 59 -3.80 -2.34 -5.92
N ALA A 60 -4.99 -1.76 -5.76
CA ALA A 60 -5.14 -0.38 -5.36
C ALA A 60 -5.47 -0.33 -3.87
N HIS A 61 -4.60 0.27 -3.08
CA HIS A 61 -4.87 0.54 -1.67
C HIS A 61 -5.28 2.00 -1.53
N MET A 62 -6.28 2.27 -0.70
CA MET A 62 -6.50 3.65 -0.29
C MET A 62 -5.40 3.99 0.71
N GLU A 63 -4.70 5.09 0.52
CA GLU A 63 -3.93 5.74 1.60
C GLU A 63 -4.78 6.87 2.16
N ILE A 64 -6.03 6.49 2.45
CA ILE A 64 -7.16 7.32 2.83
C ILE A 64 -7.53 8.34 1.72
N MET A 65 -7.87 9.59 2.05
CA MET A 65 -8.40 10.57 1.10
C MET A 65 -7.34 11.59 0.67
N THR A 66 -6.52 12.10 1.59
CA THR A 66 -5.62 13.25 1.29
C THR A 66 -4.17 13.01 1.64
N HIS A 67 -3.84 12.01 2.48
CA HIS A 67 -2.54 11.84 3.13
C HIS A 67 -2.11 13.13 3.88
N GLY A 68 -3.08 13.94 4.28
CA GLY A 68 -2.87 15.30 4.76
C GLY A 68 -3.98 15.67 5.74
N PRO A 69 -4.61 16.86 5.62
CA PRO A 69 -5.75 17.22 6.46
C PRO A 69 -6.96 16.30 6.21
N LEU A 70 -7.82 16.11 7.22
CA LEU A 70 -9.11 15.43 7.03
C LEU A 70 -9.92 16.08 5.88
N PHE A 71 -10.93 15.38 5.38
CA PHE A 71 -11.68 15.79 4.20
C PHE A 71 -13.18 15.84 4.51
N ASP A 72 -13.79 16.97 4.17
CA ASP A 72 -15.23 17.16 4.24
C ASP A 72 -15.84 16.69 2.91
N PHE A 73 -16.62 15.60 2.96
CA PHE A 73 -17.26 15.03 1.78
C PHE A 73 -18.58 15.75 1.39
N ASP A 74 -19.14 16.57 2.27
CA ASP A 74 -20.32 17.38 1.97
C ASP A 74 -19.90 18.67 1.24
N GLU A 75 -18.80 19.28 1.69
CA GLU A 75 -18.22 20.48 1.07
C GLU A 75 -17.15 20.20 0.00
N MET A 76 -16.75 18.93 -0.15
CA MET A 76 -15.72 18.44 -1.07
C MET A 76 -14.39 19.21 -0.94
N LYS A 77 -13.91 19.41 0.29
CA LYS A 77 -12.65 20.11 0.57
C LYS A 77 -11.92 19.61 1.82
N PRO A 78 -10.61 19.83 1.95
CA PRO A 78 -9.88 19.56 3.18
C PRO A 78 -10.37 20.42 4.37
N ILE A 79 -10.37 19.83 5.55
CA ILE A 79 -10.68 20.45 6.85
C ILE A 79 -9.36 20.92 7.46
N GLU A 80 -9.30 22.18 7.90
CA GLU A 80 -8.13 22.70 8.61
C GLU A 80 -8.01 22.10 10.02
N GLY A 81 -6.78 21.85 10.48
CA GLY A 81 -6.50 21.38 11.84
C GLY A 81 -5.91 19.98 11.88
N THR A 82 -6.75 18.96 11.99
CA THR A 82 -6.32 17.57 12.21
C THR A 82 -5.91 16.89 10.91
N SER A 83 -4.72 16.28 10.90
CA SER A 83 -4.31 15.41 9.80
C SER A 83 -4.95 14.02 9.87
N GLU A 84 -5.12 13.35 8.73
CA GLU A 84 -5.57 11.96 8.66
C GLU A 84 -4.64 11.04 9.46
N ALA A 85 -3.34 11.30 9.48
CA ALA A 85 -2.38 10.54 10.27
C ALA A 85 -2.68 10.64 11.78
N GLU A 86 -2.84 11.86 12.31
CA GLU A 86 -3.21 12.04 13.73
C GLU A 86 -4.59 11.46 14.04
N TRP A 87 -5.54 11.58 13.11
CA TRP A 87 -6.90 11.06 13.23
C TRP A 87 -6.95 9.52 13.25
N LEU A 88 -6.04 8.82 12.57
CA LEU A 88 -5.93 7.36 12.65
C LEU A 88 -5.51 6.87 14.04
N ASP A 89 -4.74 7.67 14.79
CA ASP A 89 -4.24 7.32 16.12
C ASP A 89 -5.11 7.88 17.26
N ASP A 90 -6.05 8.78 16.98
CA ASP A 90 -6.89 9.39 18.02
C ASP A 90 -7.89 8.37 18.60
N PRO A 91 -7.79 7.98 19.88
CA PRO A 91 -8.65 6.98 20.50
C PRO A 91 -10.11 7.43 20.68
N ASN A 92 -10.41 8.72 20.53
CA ASN A 92 -11.75 9.26 20.70
C ASN A 92 -12.61 9.14 19.44
N VAL A 93 -11.99 8.85 18.28
CA VAL A 93 -12.72 8.70 17.02
C VAL A 93 -13.53 7.40 17.04
N SER A 94 -14.82 7.55 16.72
CA SER A 94 -15.79 6.47 16.77
C SER A 94 -15.70 5.54 15.55
N LEU A 95 -16.21 4.31 15.70
CA LEU A 95 -16.36 3.36 14.58
C LEU A 95 -17.17 3.95 13.43
N GLU A 96 -18.27 4.65 13.73
CA GLU A 96 -19.15 5.23 12.71
C GLU A 96 -18.47 6.34 11.90
N GLU A 97 -17.57 7.11 12.52
CA GLU A 97 -16.79 8.12 11.81
C GLU A 97 -15.82 7.46 10.82
N TYR A 98 -15.08 6.42 11.23
CA TYR A 98 -14.22 5.66 10.31
C TYR A 98 -15.02 5.00 9.18
N LEU A 99 -16.18 4.40 9.48
CA LEU A 99 -17.07 3.80 8.48
C LEU A 99 -17.52 4.82 7.44
N ARG A 100 -17.98 6.00 7.89
CA ARG A 100 -18.41 7.08 6.99
C ARG A 100 -17.26 7.57 6.13
N TYR A 101 -16.12 7.85 6.74
CA TYR A 101 -14.95 8.41 6.06
C TYR A 101 -14.42 7.47 4.99
N PHE A 102 -14.09 6.22 5.36
CA PHE A 102 -13.57 5.23 4.43
C PHE A 102 -14.57 4.89 3.32
N ARG A 103 -15.87 4.78 3.62
CA ARG A 103 -16.87 4.52 2.57
C ARG A 103 -16.93 5.66 1.56
N ASN A 104 -16.85 6.91 2.02
CA ASN A 104 -16.87 8.05 1.11
C ASN A 104 -15.57 8.14 0.29
N THR A 105 -14.40 7.85 0.88
CA THR A 105 -13.15 7.66 0.11
C THR A 105 -13.30 6.58 -0.97
N ILE A 106 -13.89 5.42 -0.62
CA ILE A 106 -14.12 4.33 -1.57
C ILE A 106 -15.06 4.77 -2.70
N LYS A 107 -16.11 5.55 -2.42
CA LYS A 107 -17.00 6.10 -3.46
C LYS A 107 -16.23 7.02 -4.42
N VAL A 108 -15.39 7.93 -3.91
CA VAL A 108 -14.54 8.78 -4.75
C VAL A 108 -13.61 7.92 -5.62
N GLY A 109 -12.99 6.88 -5.05
CA GLY A 109 -12.18 5.93 -5.80
C GLY A 109 -12.95 5.26 -6.94
N ARG A 110 -14.21 4.85 -6.71
CA ARG A 110 -15.06 4.25 -7.75
C ARG A 110 -15.35 5.20 -8.90
N GLU A 111 -15.52 6.50 -8.63
CA GLU A 111 -15.66 7.52 -9.68
C GLU A 111 -14.42 7.61 -10.57
N LEU A 112 -13.24 7.32 -10.02
CA LEU A 112 -11.97 7.20 -10.76
C LEU A 112 -11.79 5.84 -11.45
N GLY A 113 -12.77 4.93 -11.36
CA GLY A 113 -12.65 3.56 -11.84
C GLY A 113 -11.74 2.67 -10.98
N VAL A 114 -11.39 3.12 -9.77
CA VAL A 114 -10.54 2.36 -8.83
C VAL A 114 -11.41 1.42 -8.00
N THR A 115 -10.95 0.18 -7.88
CA THR A 115 -11.50 -0.79 -6.93
C THR A 115 -10.47 -0.99 -5.84
N TYR A 116 -10.70 -0.38 -4.67
CA TYR A 116 -9.80 -0.55 -3.54
C TYR A 116 -9.87 -1.98 -3.01
N THR A 117 -8.71 -2.53 -2.68
CA THR A 117 -8.58 -3.88 -2.11
C THR A 117 -8.03 -3.89 -0.70
N GLY A 118 -7.46 -2.78 -0.23
CA GLY A 118 -6.78 -2.67 1.06
C GLY A 118 -6.56 -1.23 1.52
N LEU A 119 -5.88 -1.09 2.66
CA LEU A 119 -5.47 0.18 3.25
C LEU A 119 -3.94 0.24 3.34
N THR A 120 -3.37 1.38 2.98
CA THR A 120 -2.04 1.83 3.42
C THR A 120 -2.24 3.06 4.31
N THR A 121 -1.30 3.35 5.20
CA THR A 121 -1.41 4.50 6.11
C THR A 121 -0.35 5.54 5.83
N PRO A 122 -0.65 6.85 6.01
CA PRO A 122 0.33 7.92 5.89
C PRO A 122 1.37 7.83 7.01
N GLY A 123 2.46 7.10 6.75
CA GLY A 123 3.44 6.74 7.77
C GLY A 123 3.07 5.50 8.59
N THR A 124 3.79 5.28 9.69
CA THR A 124 3.59 4.10 10.55
C THR A 124 2.70 4.41 11.75
N HIS A 125 1.73 3.54 12.03
CA HIS A 125 0.76 3.65 13.12
C HIS A 125 0.79 2.42 14.06
N PRO A 126 1.82 2.26 14.90
CA PRO A 126 1.89 1.14 15.85
C PRO A 126 0.79 1.18 16.92
N ASN A 127 0.15 2.33 17.13
CA ASN A 127 -0.95 2.52 18.08
C ASN A 127 -2.27 2.89 17.38
N MET A 128 -2.45 2.48 16.12
CA MET A 128 -3.63 2.83 15.32
C MET A 128 -4.91 2.49 16.07
N ASN A 129 -5.88 3.41 16.05
CA ASN A 129 -7.15 3.24 16.74
C ASN A 129 -7.81 1.89 16.34
N PRO A 130 -8.17 1.01 17.30
CA PRO A 130 -8.82 -0.27 17.02
C PRO A 130 -10.10 -0.17 16.17
N ASN A 131 -10.78 0.98 16.15
CA ASN A 131 -11.95 1.22 15.34
C ASN A 131 -11.64 1.32 13.85
N VAL A 132 -10.41 1.68 13.44
CA VAL A 132 -9.97 1.62 12.03
C VAL A 132 -10.09 0.19 11.50
N TRP A 133 -9.50 -0.77 12.21
CA TRP A 133 -9.54 -2.19 11.87
C TRP A 133 -10.97 -2.73 11.79
N LYS A 134 -11.79 -2.40 12.79
CA LYS A 134 -13.21 -2.79 12.83
C LYS A 134 -14.00 -2.19 11.67
N ALA A 135 -13.75 -0.94 11.30
CA ALA A 135 -14.41 -0.29 10.17
C ALA A 135 -14.08 -1.00 8.86
N LEU A 136 -12.81 -1.32 8.60
CA LEU A 136 -12.39 -2.05 7.41
C LEU A 136 -13.02 -3.45 7.32
N ALA A 137 -13.02 -4.20 8.43
CA ALA A 137 -13.66 -5.51 8.49
C ALA A 137 -15.17 -5.41 8.22
N ARG A 138 -15.83 -4.38 8.76
CA ARG A 138 -17.26 -4.15 8.54
C ARG A 138 -17.58 -3.74 7.11
N LEU A 139 -16.76 -2.89 6.49
CA LEU A 139 -16.91 -2.51 5.07
C LEU A 139 -16.70 -3.73 4.15
N ALA A 140 -15.79 -4.65 4.49
CA ALA A 140 -15.61 -5.89 3.75
C ALA A 140 -16.81 -6.84 3.87
N ASP A 141 -17.41 -6.95 5.06
CA ASP A 141 -18.65 -7.72 5.27
C ASP A 141 -19.82 -7.20 4.41
N GLU A 142 -19.89 -5.88 4.28
CA GLU A 142 -20.89 -5.18 3.47
C GLU A 142 -20.58 -5.18 1.96
N GLY A 143 -19.45 -5.77 1.54
CA GLY A 143 -19.08 -5.91 0.14
C GLY A 143 -18.49 -4.65 -0.49
N GLU A 144 -17.96 -3.72 0.30
CA GLU A 144 -17.29 -2.52 -0.22
C GLU A 144 -15.92 -2.83 -0.83
N PHE A 145 -15.30 -3.94 -0.39
CA PHE A 145 -14.07 -4.51 -0.95
C PHE A 145 -14.36 -5.78 -1.76
N PRO A 146 -13.53 -6.14 -2.76
CA PRO A 146 -13.73 -7.36 -3.56
C PRO A 146 -13.62 -8.66 -2.77
N ASN A 147 -12.78 -8.66 -1.72
CA ASN A 147 -12.52 -9.81 -0.88
C ASN A 147 -13.01 -9.56 0.56
N PRO A 148 -13.40 -10.62 1.29
CA PRO A 148 -13.75 -10.50 2.70
C PRO A 148 -12.54 -10.16 3.60
N ALA A 149 -11.32 -10.29 3.10
CA ALA A 149 -10.10 -10.04 3.86
C ALA A 149 -9.40 -8.78 3.34
N VAL A 150 -9.29 -7.77 4.20
CA VAL A 150 -8.67 -6.48 3.88
C VAL A 150 -7.24 -6.45 4.40
N PRO A 151 -6.22 -6.41 3.52
CA PRO A 151 -4.83 -6.18 3.90
C PRO A 151 -4.63 -4.72 4.33
N VAL A 152 -3.90 -4.51 5.42
CA VAL A 152 -3.57 -3.20 5.96
C VAL A 152 -2.08 -3.11 6.24
N PHE A 153 -1.46 -2.04 5.78
CA PHE A 153 -0.03 -1.78 5.96
C PHE A 153 0.12 -0.60 6.91
N ALA A 154 0.18 -0.89 8.20
CA ALA A 154 0.25 0.14 9.25
C ALA A 154 1.64 0.24 9.89
N VAL A 155 2.47 -0.81 9.84
CA VAL A 155 3.73 -0.84 10.59
C VAL A 155 4.88 -1.48 9.79
N ILE A 156 6.09 -1.20 10.26
CA ILE A 156 7.33 -1.81 9.78
C ILE A 156 7.94 -2.54 10.97
N ASP A 157 8.24 -3.83 10.82
CA ASP A 157 8.84 -4.66 11.86
C ASP A 157 9.91 -5.60 11.28
N GLU A 158 11.17 -5.24 11.50
CA GLU A 158 12.33 -6.03 11.08
C GLU A 158 12.72 -7.12 12.11
N SER A 159 12.03 -7.19 13.25
CA SER A 159 12.40 -8.09 14.35
C SER A 159 12.01 -9.56 14.18
N PRO A 160 10.85 -9.94 13.60
CA PRO A 160 10.43 -11.33 13.57
C PRO A 160 11.30 -12.15 12.62
N PRO A 161 11.72 -13.37 12.99
CA PRO A 161 12.44 -14.25 12.06
C PRO A 161 11.53 -14.80 10.95
N VAL A 162 10.21 -14.78 11.18
CA VAL A 162 9.15 -15.26 10.29
C VAL A 162 8.00 -14.25 10.35
N MET A 163 7.53 -13.84 9.18
CA MET A 163 6.45 -12.86 8.99
C MET A 163 5.18 -13.57 8.51
N ARG A 164 4.02 -13.13 8.99
CA ARG A 164 2.71 -13.64 8.56
C ARG A 164 1.66 -12.52 8.64
N PRO A 165 0.58 -12.58 7.84
CA PRO A 165 -0.58 -11.73 8.07
C PRO A 165 -1.16 -11.97 9.47
N VAL A 166 -1.51 -10.90 10.17
CA VAL A 166 -2.07 -10.98 11.53
C VAL A 166 -3.53 -10.54 11.48
N LEU A 167 -4.46 -11.44 11.82
CA LEU A 167 -5.87 -11.07 11.94
C LEU A 167 -6.05 -10.09 13.12
N VAL A 168 -6.56 -8.89 12.85
CA VAL A 168 -6.79 -7.86 13.88
C VAL A 168 -8.26 -7.70 14.24
N ALA A 169 -9.16 -7.72 13.25
CA ALA A 169 -10.60 -7.59 13.49
C ALA A 169 -11.42 -8.47 12.53
N ARG A 170 -12.61 -8.87 12.99
CA ARG A 170 -13.65 -9.56 12.20
C ARG A 170 -14.99 -8.86 12.37
N SER A 171 -15.82 -8.91 11.33
CA SER A 171 -17.22 -8.49 11.33
C SER A 171 -17.99 -9.36 10.35
N GLY A 172 -18.91 -10.21 10.81
CA GLY A 172 -19.61 -11.14 9.92
C GLY A 172 -18.63 -11.99 9.09
N ARG A 173 -18.70 -11.85 7.75
CA ARG A 173 -17.75 -12.48 6.82
C ARG A 173 -16.49 -11.66 6.57
N GLY A 174 -16.47 -10.38 6.94
CA GLY A 174 -15.34 -9.49 6.74
C GLY A 174 -14.26 -9.60 7.82
N ALA A 175 -13.01 -9.33 7.44
CA ALA A 175 -11.83 -9.36 8.30
C ALA A 175 -10.79 -8.33 7.84
N SER A 176 -10.03 -7.78 8.78
CA SER A 176 -8.88 -6.91 8.50
C SER A 176 -7.59 -7.53 9.05
N TYR A 177 -6.55 -7.54 8.22
CA TYR A 177 -5.25 -8.15 8.54
C TYR A 177 -4.16 -7.09 8.55
N ASP A 178 -3.37 -7.05 9.60
CA ASP A 178 -2.09 -6.33 9.58
C ASP A 178 -1.08 -7.12 8.75
N MET A 179 -0.39 -6.40 7.87
CA MET A 179 0.60 -6.90 6.93
C MET A 179 1.87 -6.06 7.07
N PRO A 180 2.64 -6.27 8.14
CA PRO A 180 3.81 -5.45 8.42
C PRO A 180 4.84 -5.54 7.29
N SER A 181 5.48 -4.42 6.97
CA SER A 181 6.68 -4.43 6.15
C SER A 181 7.83 -5.04 6.95
N GLY A 182 8.50 -6.03 6.39
CA GLY A 182 9.60 -6.73 7.05
C GLY A 182 10.94 -5.97 6.98
N VAL A 183 11.00 -4.88 6.22
CA VAL A 183 12.19 -4.04 6.01
C VAL A 183 11.78 -2.59 5.74
N TRP A 184 12.60 -1.63 6.16
CA TRP A 184 12.45 -0.22 5.83
C TRP A 184 12.70 0.05 4.34
N ASP A 185 12.25 1.21 3.86
CA ASP A 185 12.31 1.68 2.46
C ASP A 185 13.73 2.07 1.96
N TYR A 186 14.77 1.35 2.38
CA TYR A 186 16.18 1.66 2.05
C TYR A 186 16.48 1.67 0.56
N ILE A 187 15.59 1.27 -0.34
CA ILE A 187 15.82 1.39 -1.79
C ILE A 187 15.09 2.59 -2.40
N ALA A 188 14.06 3.14 -1.76
CA ALA A 188 13.25 4.23 -2.31
C ALA A 188 12.43 4.93 -1.20
N SER A 189 13.02 5.94 -0.55
CA SER A 189 12.35 6.70 0.51
C SER A 189 11.76 8.01 0.03
N TRP A 190 10.85 8.58 0.84
CA TRP A 190 10.24 9.88 0.59
C TRP A 190 11.27 11.02 0.47
N ARG A 191 12.46 10.82 1.07
CA ARG A 191 13.59 11.78 1.03
C ARG A 191 14.23 11.88 -0.36
N ASN A 192 14.08 10.85 -1.19
CA ASN A 192 14.73 10.72 -2.50
C ASN A 192 16.22 11.13 -2.46
N SER A 193 16.98 10.51 -1.58
CA SER A 193 18.36 10.91 -1.26
C SER A 193 19.32 9.73 -1.40
N PRO A 194 20.49 9.92 -2.04
CA PRO A 194 21.40 8.82 -2.36
C PRO A 194 22.05 8.19 -1.12
N ASP A 195 22.17 8.94 -0.01
CA ASP A 195 22.73 8.45 1.26
C ASP A 195 21.80 7.46 1.99
N TRP A 196 20.53 7.36 1.59
CA TRP A 196 19.58 6.39 2.12
C TRP A 196 19.56 5.08 1.34
N ILE A 197 20.06 5.08 0.09
CA ILE A 197 19.88 3.97 -0.84
C ILE A 197 20.86 2.83 -0.53
N ASP A 198 20.33 1.69 -0.09
CA ASP A 198 21.11 0.52 0.29
C ASP A 198 20.34 -0.79 -0.04
N VAL A 199 20.62 -1.37 -1.21
CA VAL A 199 20.05 -2.66 -1.66
C VAL A 199 20.53 -3.82 -0.76
N ASP A 200 21.72 -3.69 -0.15
CA ASP A 200 22.33 -4.76 0.63
C ASP A 200 21.61 -5.01 1.96
N ARG A 201 20.81 -4.04 2.44
CA ARG A 201 19.86 -4.24 3.56
C ARG A 201 18.83 -5.31 3.26
N TYR A 202 18.38 -5.36 2.01
CA TYR A 202 17.40 -6.33 1.53
C TYR A 202 18.09 -7.64 1.16
N LEU A 203 19.07 -7.55 0.26
CA LEU A 203 19.75 -8.70 -0.34
C LEU A 203 21.11 -8.32 -0.94
N THR A 204 22.19 -8.81 -0.36
CA THR A 204 23.56 -8.66 -0.89
C THR A 204 23.83 -9.60 -2.07
N PRO A 205 24.90 -9.37 -2.86
CA PRO A 205 25.31 -10.32 -3.91
C PRO A 205 25.71 -11.70 -3.40
N GLN A 206 26.08 -11.84 -2.12
CA GLN A 206 26.40 -13.11 -1.46
C GLN A 206 25.18 -13.76 -0.80
N GLY A 207 23.98 -13.19 -1.02
CA GLY A 207 22.73 -13.69 -0.49
C GLY A 207 22.54 -13.49 0.98
N LYS A 208 23.02 -12.39 1.57
CA LYS A 208 22.69 -12.00 2.96
C LYS A 208 21.67 -10.86 2.94
N GLY A 209 21.03 -10.56 4.06
CA GLY A 209 20.08 -9.44 4.19
C GLY A 209 18.67 -9.90 4.54
N ARG A 210 17.80 -8.94 4.83
CA ARG A 210 16.50 -9.20 5.45
C ARG A 210 15.59 -10.11 4.62
N MET A 211 15.55 -9.92 3.30
CA MET A 211 14.74 -10.79 2.42
C MET A 211 15.30 -12.21 2.39
N ALA A 212 16.62 -12.34 2.37
CA ALA A 212 17.30 -13.63 2.38
C ALA A 212 16.98 -14.41 3.67
N ASP A 213 16.98 -13.72 4.81
CA ASP A 213 16.68 -14.32 6.12
C ASP A 213 15.23 -14.79 6.20
N LEU A 214 14.26 -13.96 5.78
CA LEU A 214 12.84 -14.33 5.74
C LEU A 214 12.58 -15.55 4.84
N ILE A 215 13.18 -15.58 3.65
CA ILE A 215 13.02 -16.70 2.72
C ILE A 215 13.63 -17.98 3.31
N ARG A 216 14.84 -17.91 3.88
CA ARG A 216 15.52 -19.09 4.47
C ARG A 216 14.82 -19.63 5.70
N ASN A 217 14.23 -18.76 6.51
CA ASN A 217 13.46 -19.15 7.69
C ASN A 217 12.08 -19.73 7.34
N GLY A 218 11.72 -19.81 6.05
CA GLY A 218 10.45 -20.36 5.61
C GLY A 218 9.28 -19.42 5.91
N SER A 219 9.52 -18.11 5.89
CA SER A 219 8.46 -17.13 6.08
C SER A 219 7.38 -17.29 5.01
N PRO A 220 6.08 -17.44 5.38
CA PRO A 220 5.01 -17.56 4.40
C PRO A 220 4.81 -16.27 3.58
N THR A 221 5.26 -15.13 4.12
CA THR A 221 5.23 -13.83 3.44
C THR A 221 6.53 -13.08 3.66
N ALA A 222 6.97 -12.29 2.68
CA ALA A 222 8.02 -11.29 2.85
C ALA A 222 7.58 -10.03 2.12
N ILE A 223 7.35 -8.96 2.88
CA ILE A 223 6.73 -7.72 2.40
C ILE A 223 7.73 -6.59 2.59
N PHE A 224 7.83 -5.71 1.59
CA PHE A 224 8.55 -4.46 1.68
C PHE A 224 7.77 -3.35 0.99
N HIS A 225 8.06 -2.10 1.36
CA HIS A 225 7.39 -0.91 0.82
C HIS A 225 8.41 0.10 0.32
N MET A 226 7.93 1.04 -0.47
CA MET A 226 8.70 2.08 -1.12
C MET A 226 7.83 3.33 -1.27
N HIS A 227 8.46 4.50 -1.31
CA HIS A 227 7.78 5.77 -1.51
C HIS A 227 7.91 6.23 -2.97
N TRP A 228 6.82 6.73 -3.55
CA TRP A 228 6.77 7.15 -4.95
C TRP A 228 7.82 8.21 -5.30
N GLN A 229 8.12 9.12 -4.37
CA GLN A 229 9.13 10.17 -4.51
C GLN A 229 10.52 9.59 -4.78
N GLY A 230 10.86 8.46 -4.14
CA GLY A 230 12.14 7.77 -4.32
C GLY A 230 12.14 6.70 -5.42
N LEU A 231 10.97 6.13 -5.72
CA LEU A 231 10.84 4.98 -6.63
C LEU A 231 10.63 5.36 -8.09
N ASN A 232 9.95 6.48 -8.38
CA ASN A 232 9.44 6.73 -9.73
C ASN A 232 10.56 6.75 -10.79
N PRO A 233 10.37 6.13 -11.98
CA PRO A 233 11.40 6.07 -13.01
C PRO A 233 11.92 7.41 -13.54
N ALA A 234 11.13 8.48 -13.44
CA ALA A 234 11.50 9.78 -14.00
C ALA A 234 12.52 10.54 -13.15
N THR A 235 12.37 10.54 -11.82
CA THR A 235 13.21 11.35 -10.91
C THR A 235 13.62 10.61 -9.62
N GLY A 236 13.13 9.38 -9.42
CA GLY A 236 13.41 8.57 -8.24
C GLY A 236 14.80 7.95 -8.33
N LEU A 237 15.68 8.33 -7.40
CA LEU A 237 17.03 7.78 -7.31
C LEU A 237 17.04 6.28 -6.98
N GLY A 238 15.94 5.79 -6.40
CA GLY A 238 15.73 4.40 -6.02
C GLY A 238 15.34 3.47 -7.16
N TRP A 239 14.97 3.98 -8.34
CA TRP A 239 14.51 3.14 -9.45
C TRP A 239 15.53 2.06 -9.85
N PRO A 240 16.82 2.38 -10.08
CA PRO A 240 17.82 1.36 -10.38
C PRO A 240 18.07 0.39 -9.21
N ALA A 241 17.97 0.87 -7.97
CA ALA A 241 18.14 0.05 -6.77
C ALA A 241 17.02 -1.00 -6.63
N PHE A 242 15.78 -0.61 -6.93
CA PHE A 242 14.66 -1.54 -7.00
C PHE A 242 14.85 -2.59 -8.09
N GLN A 243 15.25 -2.20 -9.30
CA GLN A 243 15.52 -3.14 -10.39
C GLN A 243 16.62 -4.15 -10.01
N GLU A 244 17.69 -3.68 -9.37
CA GLU A 244 18.79 -4.53 -8.88
C GLU A 244 18.33 -5.49 -7.77
N LEU A 245 17.48 -5.05 -6.84
CA LEU A 245 16.89 -5.92 -5.83
C LEU A 245 16.09 -7.06 -6.49
N ILE A 246 15.21 -6.73 -7.44
CA ILE A 246 14.39 -7.73 -8.14
C ILE A 246 15.27 -8.72 -8.90
N ARG A 247 16.30 -8.24 -9.61
CA ARG A 247 17.27 -9.11 -10.28
C ARG A 247 17.93 -10.08 -9.30
N ARG A 248 18.43 -9.59 -8.16
CA ARG A 248 19.06 -10.44 -7.14
C ARG A 248 18.09 -11.46 -6.54
N LEU A 249 16.84 -11.07 -6.27
CA LEU A 249 15.82 -11.98 -5.75
C LEU A 249 15.54 -13.12 -6.73
N ASN A 250 15.38 -12.79 -8.02
CA ASN A 250 15.15 -13.79 -9.06
C ASN A 250 16.36 -14.72 -9.23
N ASP A 251 17.57 -14.18 -9.30
CA ASP A 251 18.80 -14.97 -9.50
C ASP A 251 19.10 -15.92 -8.33
N GLN A 252 18.79 -15.51 -7.10
CA GLN A 252 19.20 -16.24 -5.90
C GLN A 252 18.08 -17.06 -5.25
N PHE A 253 16.82 -16.69 -5.47
CA PHE A 253 15.65 -17.28 -4.79
C PHE A 253 14.42 -17.43 -5.70
N GLY A 254 14.53 -17.26 -7.01
CA GLY A 254 13.37 -17.24 -7.92
C GLY A 254 12.51 -18.50 -7.89
N ASP A 255 13.08 -19.67 -7.59
CA ASP A 255 12.37 -20.94 -7.44
C ASP A 255 11.62 -21.08 -6.10
N ARG A 256 11.86 -20.15 -5.16
CA ARG A 256 11.28 -20.12 -3.81
C ARG A 256 10.28 -18.99 -3.60
N ILE A 257 10.15 -18.08 -4.56
CA ILE A 257 9.31 -16.88 -4.45
C ILE A 257 8.10 -17.03 -5.39
N VAL A 258 6.93 -16.70 -4.86
CA VAL A 258 5.73 -16.45 -5.65
C VAL A 258 5.28 -15.04 -5.33
N TRP A 259 5.26 -14.17 -6.33
CA TRP A 259 4.72 -12.83 -6.20
C TRP A 259 3.20 -12.89 -6.15
N LYS A 260 2.61 -12.26 -5.13
CA LYS A 260 1.16 -12.17 -4.96
C LYS A 260 0.77 -10.76 -4.56
N ARG A 261 -0.42 -10.36 -4.99
CA ARG A 261 -1.02 -9.10 -4.52
C ARG A 261 -1.36 -9.22 -3.03
N PRO A 262 -1.27 -8.14 -2.25
CA PRO A 262 -1.61 -8.19 -0.83
C PRO A 262 -3.02 -8.72 -0.54
N SER A 263 -4.01 -8.42 -1.39
CA SER A 263 -5.36 -8.95 -1.24
C SER A 263 -5.46 -10.46 -1.44
N GLU A 264 -4.57 -11.06 -2.23
CA GLU A 264 -4.50 -12.51 -2.41
C GLU A 264 -3.88 -13.18 -1.18
N ILE A 265 -2.82 -12.58 -0.63
CA ILE A 265 -2.17 -13.03 0.61
C ILE A 265 -3.17 -12.98 1.78
N ALA A 266 -3.89 -11.87 1.94
CA ALA A 266 -4.92 -11.73 2.97
C ALA A 266 -6.05 -12.75 2.80
N LEU A 267 -6.50 -12.99 1.56
CA LEU A 267 -7.54 -13.98 1.27
C LEU A 267 -7.10 -15.42 1.59
N GLU A 268 -5.83 -15.76 1.35
CA GLU A 268 -5.27 -17.06 1.72
C GLU A 268 -5.20 -17.24 3.25
N ALA A 269 -4.75 -16.20 3.96
CA ALA A 269 -4.75 -16.20 5.43
C ALA A 269 -6.17 -16.31 6.01
N TYR A 270 -7.15 -15.69 5.37
CA TYR A 270 -8.55 -15.81 5.74
C TYR A 270 -9.07 -17.24 5.61
N LYS A 271 -8.85 -17.88 4.46
CA LYS A 271 -9.30 -19.26 4.20
C LYS A 271 -8.61 -20.29 5.10
N SER A 272 -7.37 -20.05 5.50
CA SER A 272 -6.64 -20.96 6.41
C SER A 272 -7.02 -20.80 7.87
N SER A 273 -7.68 -19.69 8.24
CA SER A 273 -8.15 -19.42 9.61
C SER A 273 -9.53 -20.01 9.91
N ASP A 274 -10.23 -20.56 8.91
CA ASP A 274 -11.58 -21.12 9.03
C ASP A 274 -11.58 -22.66 9.17
N PHE A 275 -10.43 -23.26 9.49
CA PHE A 275 -10.27 -24.68 9.81
C PHE A 275 -9.54 -24.89 11.15
#